data_AF-A0A7Y6M745-F1
#
_entry.id   AF-A0A7Y6M745-F1
#
_cell.length_a   1.000
_cell.length_b   1.000
_cell.length_c   1.000
_cell.angle_alpha   90.00
_cell.angle_beta   90.00
_cell.angle_gamma   90.00
#
_symmetry.space_group_name_H-M   'P 1'
#
loop_
_entity.id
_entity.type
_entity.pdbx_description
1 polymer ?
#
loop_
_entity_poly.entity_id
_entity_poly.type
_entity_poly.pdbx_seq_one_letter_code
_entity_poly.pdbx_strand_id
1 'polypeptide(L)'
;MIVDRVKPQLKVVLADVNAEVVQSWRAAFADTPDIEIHQGSILDQHVDAWVNPTNSRGRMDGGVDAVIKRHLGAGIQLRVQRAIRDQFGGTLPVGSAVCVSSGAVNPKFLISTPTMVQSAQNVSETLNVALACAAAFQAIHMQNEKEPGSITSVALVGMGAATGRVPARVCANLMWTGYTLFNDYSFQDYDDLRKTINEQLDDLEAQPEETRVRITPPESPRSRG
;
A
#
# COMPACT_ATOMS: atom_id res chain seq x y z
N MET A 1 0.13 23.11 24.40
CA MET A 1 -0.52 21.84 24.78
C MET A 1 -0.18 20.83 23.70
N ILE A 2 0.67 19.85 24.00
CA ILE A 2 0.91 18.71 23.13
C ILE A 2 -0.31 17.81 23.34
N VAL A 3 -1.21 17.78 22.37
CA VAL A 3 -2.28 16.80 22.36
C VAL A 3 -1.60 15.49 21.98
N ASP A 4 -1.45 14.58 22.94
CA ASP A 4 -1.16 13.18 22.67
C ASP A 4 -2.29 12.64 21.81
N ARG A 5 -2.15 12.76 20.49
CA ARG A 5 -2.98 12.03 19.55
C ARG A 5 -2.55 10.58 19.68
N VAL A 6 -3.25 9.81 20.51
CA VAL A 6 -3.25 8.36 20.42
C VAL A 6 -3.58 8.04 18.96
N LYS A 7 -2.57 7.60 18.18
CA LYS A 7 -2.82 7.14 16.80
C LYS A 7 -3.86 6.03 16.94
N PRO A 8 -5.06 6.14 16.32
CA PRO A 8 -6.02 5.06 16.37
C PRO A 8 -5.35 3.81 15.81
N GLN A 9 -5.38 2.73 16.58
CA GLN A 9 -4.70 1.49 16.24
C GLN A 9 -5.37 0.90 14.99
N LEU A 10 -4.68 0.98 13.85
CA LEU A 10 -5.14 0.39 12.59
C LEU A 10 -4.85 -1.12 12.65
N LYS A 11 -5.90 -1.95 12.59
CA LYS A 11 -5.72 -3.39 12.40
C LYS A 11 -5.26 -3.66 10.96
N VAL A 12 -4.13 -4.32 10.79
CA VAL A 12 -3.59 -4.63 9.47
C VAL A 12 -3.54 -6.15 9.27
N VAL A 13 -4.09 -6.59 8.16
CA VAL A 13 -4.15 -7.99 7.74
C VAL A 13 -3.38 -8.17 6.44
N LEU A 14 -2.43 -9.12 6.41
CA LEU A 14 -1.78 -9.58 5.18
C LEU A 14 -2.38 -10.92 4.78
N ALA A 15 -3.00 -10.99 3.61
CA ALA A 15 -3.66 -12.19 3.11
C ALA A 15 -3.22 -12.51 1.68
N ASP A 16 -2.67 -13.70 1.46
CA ASP A 16 -2.34 -14.17 0.11
C ASP A 16 -2.56 -15.68 -0.04
N VAL A 17 -2.94 -16.10 -1.25
CA VAL A 17 -3.10 -17.51 -1.61
C VAL A 17 -1.74 -18.17 -1.87
N ASN A 18 -0.71 -17.38 -2.17
CA ASN A 18 0.65 -17.85 -2.40
C ASN A 18 1.38 -18.09 -1.07
N ALA A 19 1.64 -19.37 -0.77
CA ALA A 19 2.33 -19.80 0.44
C ALA A 19 3.76 -19.24 0.58
N GLU A 20 4.48 -19.00 -0.53
CA GLU A 20 5.85 -18.45 -0.48
C GLU A 20 5.84 -16.99 -0.03
N VAL A 21 4.85 -16.20 -0.48
CA VAL A 21 4.64 -14.82 -0.05
C VAL A 21 4.29 -14.79 1.43
N VAL A 22 3.34 -15.63 1.85
CA VAL A 22 2.94 -15.74 3.26
C VAL A 22 4.11 -16.12 4.16
N GLN A 23 4.92 -17.10 3.74
CA GLN A 23 6.09 -17.50 4.51
C GLN A 23 7.14 -16.39 4.59
N SER A 24 7.33 -15.63 3.50
CA SER A 24 8.23 -14.49 3.47
C SER A 24 7.75 -13.36 4.39
N TRP A 25 6.44 -13.10 4.46
CA TRP A 25 5.89 -12.14 5.41
C TRP A 25 6.09 -12.55 6.86
N ARG A 26 5.88 -13.83 7.20
CA ARG A 26 6.13 -14.31 8.57
C ARG A 26 7.56 -14.02 9.03
N ALA A 27 8.53 -14.10 8.12
CA ALA A 27 9.92 -13.76 8.42
C ALA A 27 10.14 -12.24 8.50
N ALA A 28 9.59 -11.47 7.56
CA ALA A 28 9.79 -10.01 7.51
C ALA A 28 9.09 -9.25 8.64
N PHE A 29 7.91 -9.71 9.06
CA PHE A 29 7.07 -9.09 10.10
C PHE A 29 7.14 -9.81 11.45
N ALA A 30 8.16 -10.66 11.67
CA ALA A 30 8.29 -11.46 12.90
C ALA A 30 8.27 -10.60 14.18
N ASP A 31 8.83 -9.38 14.10
CA ASP A 31 8.91 -8.43 15.21
C ASP A 31 7.77 -7.40 15.20
N THR A 32 6.69 -7.64 14.46
CA THR A 32 5.54 -6.74 14.31
C THR A 32 4.24 -7.46 14.71
N PRO A 33 3.98 -7.64 16.02
CA PRO A 33 2.89 -8.50 16.51
C PRO A 33 1.48 -8.00 16.18
N ASP A 34 1.34 -6.73 15.81
CA ASP A 34 0.05 -6.11 15.44
C ASP A 34 -0.42 -6.47 14.01
N ILE A 35 0.41 -7.19 13.25
CA ILE A 35 0.11 -7.63 11.88
C ILE A 35 -0.44 -9.05 11.89
N GLU A 36 -1.67 -9.23 11.43
CA GLU A 36 -2.26 -10.55 11.23
C GLU A 36 -1.87 -11.09 9.84
N ILE A 37 -1.35 -12.32 9.77
CA ILE A 37 -0.95 -12.94 8.51
C ILE A 37 -1.79 -14.20 8.26
N HIS A 38 -2.51 -14.21 7.15
CA HIS A 38 -3.39 -15.31 6.74
C HIS A 38 -2.98 -15.87 5.38
N GLN A 39 -2.94 -17.18 5.26
CA GLN A 39 -2.83 -17.84 3.96
C GLN A 39 -4.24 -18.10 3.44
N GLY A 40 -4.67 -17.32 2.44
CA GLY A 40 -6.04 -17.35 1.96
C GLY A 40 -6.38 -16.18 1.03
N SER A 41 -7.63 -16.12 0.60
CA SER A 41 -8.08 -15.04 -0.28
C SER A 41 -8.28 -13.75 0.52
N ILE A 42 -7.99 -12.61 -0.11
CA ILE A 42 -8.41 -11.30 0.44
C ILE A 42 -9.93 -11.21 0.57
N LEU A 43 -10.69 -11.96 -0.26
CA LEU A 43 -12.14 -11.98 -0.22
C LEU A 43 -12.72 -12.53 1.10
N ASP A 44 -11.94 -13.33 1.82
CA ASP A 44 -12.35 -13.92 3.10
C ASP A 44 -12.15 -12.94 4.28
N GLN A 45 -11.45 -11.82 4.02
CA GLN A 45 -11.09 -10.85 5.06
C GLN A 45 -12.24 -9.88 5.32
N HIS A 46 -12.67 -9.82 6.58
CA HIS A 46 -13.73 -8.94 7.05
C HIS A 46 -13.10 -7.71 7.70
N VAL A 47 -12.90 -6.67 6.90
CA VAL A 47 -12.18 -5.44 7.25
C VAL A 47 -12.83 -4.24 6.57
N ASP A 48 -12.57 -3.02 7.06
CA ASP A 48 -13.18 -1.82 6.49
C ASP A 48 -12.69 -1.53 5.07
N ALA A 49 -11.42 -1.83 4.78
CA ALA A 49 -10.81 -1.58 3.46
C ALA A 49 -10.00 -2.78 2.94
N TRP A 50 -10.07 -3.01 1.64
CA TRP A 50 -9.09 -3.86 0.93
C TRP A 50 -8.13 -2.98 0.13
N VAL A 51 -6.87 -3.40 0.02
CA VAL A 51 -5.87 -2.80 -0.86
C VAL A 51 -5.61 -3.71 -2.05
N ASN A 52 -5.67 -3.15 -3.26
CA ASN A 52 -5.37 -3.89 -4.48
C ASN A 52 -4.19 -3.24 -5.25
N PRO A 53 -3.12 -4.00 -5.54
CA PRO A 53 -2.06 -3.56 -6.43
C PRO A 53 -2.51 -3.58 -7.90
N THR A 54 -2.52 -2.41 -8.54
CA THR A 54 -3.00 -2.21 -9.91
C THR A 54 -1.89 -1.70 -10.85
N ASN A 55 -2.24 -1.44 -12.11
CA ASN A 55 -1.51 -0.55 -13.02
C ASN A 55 -1.99 0.91 -12.89
N SER A 56 -1.22 1.86 -13.43
CA SER A 56 -1.53 3.29 -13.44
C SER A 56 -2.82 3.70 -14.15
N ARG A 57 -3.48 2.80 -14.91
CA ARG A 57 -4.78 3.06 -15.55
C ARG A 57 -5.97 2.49 -14.77
N GLY A 58 -5.74 1.89 -13.61
CA GLY A 58 -6.79 1.27 -12.80
C GLY A 58 -7.51 0.12 -13.52
N ARG A 59 -6.85 -0.57 -14.46
CA ARG A 59 -7.45 -1.72 -15.17
C ARG A 59 -7.36 -2.96 -14.30
N MET A 60 -8.51 -3.54 -14.00
CA MET A 60 -8.62 -4.65 -13.04
C MET A 60 -8.83 -5.99 -13.76
N ASP A 61 -7.96 -6.33 -14.69
CA ASP A 61 -8.16 -7.43 -15.65
C ASP A 61 -7.36 -8.71 -15.33
N GLY A 62 -6.49 -8.68 -14.32
CA GLY A 62 -5.68 -9.84 -13.95
C GLY A 62 -5.39 -9.94 -12.46
N GLY A 63 -4.89 -11.10 -12.02
CA GLY A 63 -4.49 -11.36 -10.64
C GLY A 63 -5.62 -11.08 -9.63
N VAL A 64 -5.24 -10.54 -8.48
CA VAL A 64 -6.18 -10.14 -7.42
C VAL A 64 -7.19 -9.09 -7.87
N ASP A 65 -6.81 -8.18 -8.77
CA ASP A 65 -7.72 -7.13 -9.25
C ASP A 65 -8.92 -7.71 -9.98
N ALA A 66 -8.70 -8.72 -10.83
CA ALA A 66 -9.79 -9.41 -11.51
C ALA A 66 -10.71 -10.13 -10.52
N VAL A 67 -10.14 -10.74 -9.48
CA VAL A 67 -10.87 -11.44 -8.42
C VAL A 67 -11.75 -10.47 -7.63
N ILE A 68 -11.18 -9.32 -7.21
CA ILE A 68 -11.92 -8.25 -6.52
C ILE A 68 -13.01 -7.68 -7.42
N LYS A 69 -12.72 -7.39 -8.69
CA LYS A 69 -13.71 -6.90 -9.66
C LYS A 69 -14.85 -7.88 -9.85
N ARG A 70 -14.56 -9.18 -9.93
CA ARG A 70 -15.60 -10.22 -10.04
C ARG A 70 -16.48 -10.28 -8.80
N HIS A 71 -15.89 -10.08 -7.62
CA HIS A 71 -16.62 -10.11 -6.35
C HIS A 71 -17.48 -8.85 -6.12
N LEU A 72 -16.92 -7.65 -6.30
CA LEU A 72 -17.61 -6.38 -6.08
C LEU A 72 -18.45 -5.89 -7.27
N GLY A 73 -18.33 -6.57 -8.41
CA GLY A 73 -19.00 -6.23 -9.67
C GLY A 73 -18.23 -5.20 -10.50
N ALA A 74 -18.50 -5.18 -11.82
CA ALA A 74 -17.76 -4.38 -12.80
C ALA A 74 -17.75 -2.85 -12.52
N GLY A 75 -18.74 -2.36 -11.76
CA GLY A 75 -18.83 -0.96 -11.36
C GLY A 75 -17.64 -0.48 -10.51
N ILE A 76 -16.94 -1.38 -9.81
CA ILE A 76 -15.79 -0.98 -8.98
C ILE A 76 -14.65 -0.39 -9.80
N GLN A 77 -14.34 -0.99 -10.97
CA GLN A 77 -13.32 -0.49 -11.88
C GLN A 77 -13.68 0.92 -12.38
N LEU A 78 -14.95 1.17 -12.68
CA LEU A 78 -15.40 2.50 -13.13
C LEU A 78 -15.24 3.56 -12.03
N ARG A 79 -15.45 3.20 -10.75
CA ARG A 79 -15.22 4.09 -9.62
C ARG A 79 -13.72 4.39 -9.45
N VAL A 80 -12.87 3.37 -9.51
CA VAL A 80 -11.41 3.53 -9.46
C VAL A 80 -10.92 4.42 -10.59
N GLN A 81 -11.31 4.14 -11.83
CA GLN A 81 -10.91 4.93 -13.00
C GLN A 81 -11.43 6.36 -12.97
N ARG A 82 -12.65 6.58 -12.44
CA ARG A 82 -13.19 7.91 -12.18
C ARG A 82 -12.32 8.66 -11.17
N ALA A 83 -12.00 8.04 -10.03
CA ALA A 83 -11.12 8.65 -9.03
C ALA A 83 -9.74 8.99 -9.60
N ILE A 84 -9.15 8.09 -10.39
CA ILE A 84 -7.86 8.33 -11.07
C ILE A 84 -7.96 9.52 -12.03
N ARG A 85 -9.03 9.63 -12.81
CA ARG A 85 -9.24 10.77 -13.71
C ARG A 85 -9.39 12.07 -12.95
N ASP A 86 -10.24 12.07 -11.94
CA ASP A 86 -10.64 13.29 -11.23
C ASP A 86 -9.52 13.80 -10.31
N GLN A 87 -8.67 12.91 -9.77
CA GLN A 87 -7.58 13.27 -8.83
C GLN A 87 -6.19 13.34 -9.49
N PHE A 88 -5.94 12.59 -10.57
CA PHE A 88 -4.61 12.44 -11.18
C PHE A 88 -4.60 12.65 -12.70
N GLY A 89 -5.65 13.23 -13.27
CA GLY A 89 -5.70 13.52 -14.71
C GLY A 89 -5.70 12.27 -15.61
N GLY A 90 -6.03 11.09 -15.06
CA GLY A 90 -6.23 9.86 -15.82
C GLY A 90 -5.06 8.87 -15.82
N THR A 91 -3.99 9.15 -15.08
CA THR A 91 -2.88 8.22 -14.83
C THR A 91 -2.48 8.30 -13.36
N LEU A 92 -2.60 7.19 -12.63
CA LEU A 92 -2.21 7.10 -11.22
C LEU A 92 -0.70 6.86 -11.11
N PRO A 93 0.09 7.78 -10.55
CA PRO A 93 1.53 7.58 -10.39
C PRO A 93 1.84 6.46 -9.39
N VAL A 94 2.96 5.76 -9.57
CA VAL A 94 3.50 4.87 -8.52
C VAL A 94 3.82 5.71 -7.28
N GLY A 95 3.48 5.20 -6.11
CA GLY A 95 3.53 5.97 -4.86
C GLY A 95 2.32 6.87 -4.63
N SER A 96 1.22 6.67 -5.36
CA SER A 96 -0.09 7.26 -5.07
C SER A 96 -1.15 6.17 -4.94
N ALA A 97 -2.26 6.50 -4.30
CA ALA A 97 -3.41 5.62 -4.21
C ALA A 97 -4.72 6.40 -4.34
N VAL A 98 -5.77 5.71 -4.78
CA VAL A 98 -7.15 6.19 -4.72
C VAL A 98 -7.93 5.34 -3.74
N CYS A 99 -8.67 5.97 -2.83
CA CYS A 99 -9.63 5.32 -1.96
C CYS A 99 -11.04 5.59 -2.49
N VAL A 100 -11.81 4.53 -2.75
CA VAL A 100 -13.19 4.63 -3.25
C VAL A 100 -14.12 3.76 -2.40
N SER A 101 -15.39 4.15 -2.30
CA SER A 101 -16.41 3.25 -1.77
C SER A 101 -16.56 2.02 -2.68
N SER A 102 -16.55 0.84 -2.07
CA SER A 102 -16.74 -0.43 -2.77
C SER A 102 -18.18 -0.60 -3.27
N GLY A 103 -19.15 0.01 -2.58
CA GLY A 103 -20.58 -0.25 -2.73
C GLY A 103 -21.05 -1.55 -2.07
N ALA A 104 -20.20 -2.20 -1.27
CA ALA A 104 -20.49 -3.41 -0.50
C ALA A 104 -20.41 -3.13 1.01
N VAL A 105 -20.91 -4.07 1.82
CA VAL A 105 -20.77 -4.02 3.29
C VAL A 105 -19.35 -4.43 3.71
N ASN A 106 -18.75 -5.39 3.00
CA ASN A 106 -17.40 -5.86 3.24
C ASN A 106 -16.65 -6.02 1.90
N PRO A 107 -15.51 -5.32 1.70
CA PRO A 107 -15.06 -4.17 2.48
C PRO A 107 -15.96 -2.96 2.18
N LYS A 108 -15.95 -1.92 3.00
CA LYS A 108 -16.64 -0.64 2.67
C LYS A 108 -15.85 0.18 1.64
N PHE A 109 -14.52 0.05 1.69
CA PHE A 109 -13.60 0.80 0.84
C PHE A 109 -12.69 -0.14 0.04
N LEU A 110 -12.34 0.30 -1.17
CA LEU A 110 -11.25 -0.26 -1.95
C LEU A 110 -10.18 0.82 -2.14
N ILE A 111 -8.95 0.48 -1.79
CA ILE A 111 -7.77 1.33 -1.98
C ILE A 111 -6.94 0.75 -3.12
N SER A 112 -6.90 1.43 -4.25
CA SER A 112 -6.11 1.01 -5.41
C SER A 112 -4.81 1.79 -5.49
N THR A 113 -3.69 1.06 -5.54
CA THR A 113 -2.33 1.62 -5.57
C THR A 113 -1.54 0.96 -6.70
N PRO A 114 -0.84 1.70 -7.59
CA PRO A 114 -0.20 1.09 -8.73
C PRO A 114 1.21 0.60 -8.36
N THR A 115 1.46 -0.68 -8.59
CA THR A 115 2.81 -1.26 -8.50
C THR A 115 3.55 -1.22 -9.83
N MET A 116 2.87 -0.83 -10.91
CA MET A 116 3.41 -0.79 -12.27
C MET A 116 2.69 0.27 -13.11
N VAL A 117 3.37 0.81 -14.12
CA VAL A 117 2.75 1.78 -15.04
C VAL A 117 1.87 1.06 -16.05
N GLN A 118 2.41 0.00 -16.66
CA GLN A 118 1.71 -0.85 -17.62
C GLN A 118 1.44 -2.23 -17.01
N SER A 119 0.32 -2.84 -17.40
CA SER A 119 -0.02 -4.19 -16.96
C SER A 119 1.09 -5.19 -17.35
N ALA A 120 1.45 -6.08 -16.42
CA ALA A 120 2.47 -7.11 -16.60
C ALA A 120 3.91 -6.58 -16.84
N GLN A 121 4.19 -5.33 -16.44
CA GLN A 121 5.55 -4.81 -16.39
C GLN A 121 6.37 -5.56 -15.32
N ASN A 122 7.60 -5.95 -15.65
CA ASN A 122 8.54 -6.46 -14.64
C ASN A 122 8.99 -5.30 -13.75
N VAL A 123 8.82 -5.45 -12.44
CA VAL A 123 9.14 -4.46 -11.42
C VAL A 123 10.02 -5.05 -10.32
N SER A 124 10.67 -6.19 -10.58
CA SER A 124 11.53 -6.92 -9.63
C SER A 124 12.72 -6.10 -9.12
N GLU A 125 13.22 -5.17 -9.93
CA GLU A 125 14.37 -4.31 -9.64
C GLU A 125 13.93 -2.87 -9.32
N THR A 126 12.74 -2.72 -8.73
CA THR A 126 12.17 -1.41 -8.41
C THR A 126 11.60 -1.38 -7.01
N LEU A 127 11.32 -0.17 -6.52
CA LEU A 127 10.77 0.07 -5.19
C LEU A 127 9.28 0.37 -5.23
N ASN A 128 8.65 0.07 -6.37
CA ASN A 128 7.24 0.29 -6.59
C ASN A 128 6.37 -0.39 -5.54
N VAL A 129 6.79 -1.54 -5.02
CA VAL A 129 6.07 -2.24 -3.94
C VAL A 129 6.09 -1.44 -2.64
N ALA A 130 7.24 -0.89 -2.24
CA ALA A 130 7.35 -0.08 -1.03
C ALA A 130 6.56 1.23 -1.17
N LEU A 131 6.71 1.91 -2.31
CA LEU A 131 5.94 3.11 -2.66
C LEU A 131 4.43 2.85 -2.66
N ALA A 132 3.99 1.75 -3.28
CA ALA A 132 2.58 1.38 -3.34
C ALA A 132 2.00 1.04 -1.95
N CYS A 133 2.78 0.34 -1.13
CA CYS A 133 2.44 0.02 0.25
C CYS A 133 2.24 1.28 1.09
N ALA A 134 3.24 2.18 1.07
CA ALA A 134 3.18 3.44 1.80
C ALA A 134 2.00 4.32 1.33
N ALA A 135 1.77 4.38 0.02
CA ALA A 135 0.63 5.12 -0.54
C ALA A 135 -0.73 4.56 -0.12
N ALA A 136 -0.86 3.25 0.03
CA ALA A 136 -2.09 2.63 0.50
C ALA A 136 -2.41 3.04 1.94
N PHE A 137 -1.40 3.05 2.81
CA PHE A 137 -1.57 3.53 4.17
C PHE A 137 -1.86 5.05 4.23
N GLN A 138 -1.18 5.86 3.42
CA GLN A 138 -1.49 7.29 3.31
C GLN A 138 -2.94 7.55 2.89
N ALA A 139 -3.49 6.75 1.98
CA ALA A 139 -4.91 6.85 1.61
C ALA A 139 -5.85 6.61 2.80
N ILE A 140 -5.48 5.74 3.75
CA ILE A 140 -6.24 5.48 4.98
C ILE A 140 -6.23 6.72 5.87
N HIS A 141 -5.08 7.36 6.08
CA HIS A 141 -5.01 8.61 6.84
C HIS A 141 -5.85 9.71 6.19
N MET A 142 -5.68 9.96 4.89
CA MET A 142 -6.46 10.97 4.16
C MET A 142 -7.97 10.69 4.22
N GLN A 143 -8.38 9.42 4.23
CA GLN A 143 -9.78 9.04 4.37
C GLN A 143 -10.28 9.28 5.81
N ASN A 144 -9.49 8.90 6.81
CA ASN A 144 -9.84 9.13 8.22
C ASN A 144 -9.77 10.60 8.64
N GLU A 145 -9.02 11.45 7.94
CA GLU A 145 -9.08 12.91 8.14
C GLU A 145 -10.42 13.49 7.66
N LYS A 146 -11.00 12.95 6.58
CA LYS A 146 -12.30 13.35 6.04
C LYS A 146 -13.46 12.76 6.86
N GLU A 147 -13.34 11.50 7.24
CA GLU A 147 -14.34 10.76 7.99
C GLU A 147 -13.64 9.94 9.10
N PRO A 148 -13.45 10.55 10.29
CA PRO A 148 -12.74 9.92 11.41
C PRO A 148 -13.29 8.54 11.78
N GLY A 149 -12.42 7.53 11.78
CA GLY A 149 -12.77 6.15 12.12
C GLY A 149 -13.50 5.39 11.01
N SER A 150 -13.56 5.91 9.78
CA SER A 150 -14.16 5.22 8.64
C SER A 150 -13.39 3.96 8.23
N ILE A 151 -12.06 3.96 8.41
CA ILE A 151 -11.19 2.80 8.19
C ILE A 151 -10.39 2.53 9.47
N THR A 152 -10.74 1.45 10.18
CA THR A 152 -10.03 0.97 11.38
C THR A 152 -9.33 -0.36 11.15
N SER A 153 -9.63 -1.01 10.03
CA SER A 153 -9.03 -2.28 9.63
C SER A 153 -8.80 -2.33 8.12
N VAL A 154 -7.67 -2.89 7.69
CA VAL A 154 -7.29 -3.02 6.28
C VAL A 154 -6.68 -4.38 5.98
N ALA A 155 -6.97 -4.93 4.80
CA ALA A 155 -6.30 -6.11 4.27
C ALA A 155 -5.49 -5.79 3.02
N LEU A 156 -4.26 -6.30 2.94
CA LEU A 156 -3.35 -6.19 1.80
C LEU A 156 -2.94 -7.58 1.30
N VAL A 157 -2.62 -7.68 0.01
CA VAL A 157 -2.06 -8.89 -0.61
C VAL A 157 -0.58 -8.72 -0.96
N GLY A 158 0.06 -9.78 -1.46
CA GLY A 158 1.41 -9.76 -2.03
C GLY A 158 1.51 -8.80 -3.21
N MET A 159 2.04 -7.61 -2.98
CA MET A 159 2.15 -6.58 -4.01
C MET A 159 3.33 -6.87 -4.96
N GLY A 160 3.06 -6.93 -6.26
CA GLY A 160 4.09 -7.16 -7.29
C GLY A 160 4.63 -8.60 -7.39
N ALA A 161 4.30 -9.50 -6.44
CA ALA A 161 4.82 -10.87 -6.39
C ALA A 161 4.37 -11.78 -7.55
N ALA A 162 3.20 -11.49 -8.15
CA ALA A 162 2.68 -12.26 -9.28
C ALA A 162 3.12 -11.65 -10.62
N THR A 163 2.30 -10.75 -11.18
CA THR A 163 2.52 -10.17 -12.51
C THR A 163 3.77 -9.31 -12.60
N GLY A 164 4.22 -8.74 -11.47
CA GLY A 164 5.39 -7.89 -11.37
C GLY A 164 6.72 -8.64 -11.24
N ARG A 165 6.70 -9.98 -11.10
CA ARG A 165 7.87 -10.87 -10.95
C ARG A 165 8.79 -10.53 -9.77
N VAL A 166 8.28 -9.81 -8.77
CA VAL A 166 9.04 -9.52 -7.55
C VAL A 166 9.18 -10.82 -6.75
N PRO A 167 10.39 -11.27 -6.39
CA PRO A 167 10.56 -12.45 -5.55
C PRO A 167 9.82 -12.30 -4.21
N ALA A 168 9.22 -13.36 -3.69
CA ALA A 168 8.39 -13.31 -2.47
C ALA A 168 9.10 -12.65 -1.28
N ARG A 169 10.38 -12.96 -1.09
CA ARG A 169 11.22 -12.34 -0.04
C ARG A 169 11.38 -10.83 -0.24
N VAL A 170 11.63 -10.39 -1.47
CA VAL A 170 11.79 -8.97 -1.81
C VAL A 170 10.44 -8.25 -1.63
N CYS A 171 9.35 -8.84 -2.10
CA CYS A 171 7.99 -8.34 -1.87
C CYS A 171 7.71 -8.12 -0.38
N ALA A 172 7.99 -9.11 0.46
CA ALA A 172 7.77 -9.02 1.90
C ALA A 172 8.60 -7.91 2.56
N ASN A 173 9.89 -7.81 2.20
CA ASN A 173 10.76 -6.76 2.71
C ASN A 173 10.29 -5.37 2.28
N LEU A 174 9.92 -5.17 1.01
CA LEU A 174 9.44 -3.88 0.51
C LEU A 174 8.10 -3.48 1.14
N MET A 175 7.21 -4.44 1.38
CA MET A 175 5.98 -4.19 2.11
C MET A 175 6.25 -3.78 3.57
N TRP A 176 7.20 -4.42 4.23
CA TRP A 176 7.64 -4.05 5.58
C TRP A 176 8.26 -2.65 5.62
N THR A 177 9.10 -2.30 4.63
CA THR A 177 9.65 -0.95 4.46
C THR A 177 8.52 0.08 4.31
N GLY A 178 7.53 -0.17 3.46
CA GLY A 178 6.40 0.75 3.28
C GLY A 178 5.51 0.88 4.53
N TYR A 179 5.33 -0.21 5.27
CA TYR A 179 4.59 -0.21 6.54
C TYR A 179 5.31 0.63 7.62
N THR A 180 6.61 0.39 7.83
CA THR A 180 7.40 1.07 8.87
C THR A 180 7.55 2.56 8.59
N LEU A 181 7.83 2.92 7.34
CA LEU A 181 7.82 4.29 6.83
C LEU A 181 6.57 5.06 7.27
N PHE A 182 5.41 4.41 7.16
CA PHE A 182 4.15 5.06 7.45
C PHE A 182 3.77 5.04 8.94
N ASN A 183 4.14 3.98 9.65
CA ASN A 183 3.88 3.93 11.08
C ASN A 183 4.67 5.01 11.84
N ASP A 184 5.89 5.28 11.38
CA ASP A 184 6.81 6.19 12.06
C ASP A 184 6.65 7.65 11.57
N TYR A 185 6.09 7.88 10.37
CA TYR A 185 6.00 9.22 9.75
C TYR A 185 4.62 9.54 9.16
N SER A 186 4.30 10.82 9.07
CA SER A 186 3.10 11.32 8.37
C SER A 186 3.51 12.25 7.23
N PHE A 187 2.94 12.06 6.04
CA PHE A 187 3.22 12.88 4.86
C PHE A 187 2.06 13.82 4.59
N GLN A 188 2.35 15.01 4.05
CA GLN A 188 1.29 15.97 3.68
C GLN A 188 0.47 15.47 2.49
N ASP A 189 1.15 14.90 1.49
CA ASP A 189 0.55 14.37 0.28
C ASP A 189 1.42 13.26 -0.34
N TYR A 190 1.04 12.79 -1.52
CA TYR A 190 1.78 11.76 -2.24
C TYR A 190 3.07 12.26 -2.90
N ASP A 191 3.20 13.56 -3.18
CA ASP A 191 4.43 14.13 -3.74
C ASP A 191 5.54 14.15 -2.66
N ASP A 192 5.18 14.55 -1.44
CA ASP A 192 6.06 14.52 -0.27
C ASP A 192 6.52 13.09 0.08
N LEU A 193 5.59 12.12 0.02
CA LEU A 193 5.90 10.69 0.17
C LEU A 193 6.89 10.21 -0.89
N ARG A 194 6.63 10.51 -2.17
CA ARG A 194 7.52 10.10 -3.28
C ARG A 194 8.90 10.71 -3.14
N LYS A 195 8.96 12.02 -2.86
CA LYS A 195 10.21 12.75 -2.72
C LYS A 195 11.04 12.15 -1.59
N THR A 196 10.44 11.97 -0.41
CA THR A 196 11.13 11.39 0.74
C THR A 196 11.67 10.02 0.39
N ILE A 197 10.84 9.13 -0.17
CA ILE A 197 11.29 7.79 -0.52
C ILE A 197 12.42 7.84 -1.55
N ASN A 198 12.30 8.61 -2.64
CA ASN A 198 13.37 8.71 -3.65
C ASN A 198 14.69 9.26 -3.09
N GLU A 199 14.66 10.31 -2.26
CA GLU A 199 15.86 10.89 -1.65
C GLU A 199 16.60 9.88 -0.76
N GLN A 200 15.87 8.98 -0.10
CA GLN A 200 16.46 7.92 0.73
C GLN A 200 17.14 6.83 -0.07
N LEU A 201 16.79 6.71 -1.35
CA LEU A 201 17.22 5.62 -2.22
C LEU A 201 18.48 5.97 -2.98
N ASP A 202 18.66 7.25 -3.31
CA ASP A 202 19.94 7.77 -3.81
C ASP A 202 21.08 7.47 -2.80
N ASP A 203 20.79 7.48 -1.50
CA ASP A 203 21.75 7.13 -0.44
C ASP A 203 22.02 5.61 -0.32
N LEU A 204 21.17 4.75 -0.90
CA LEU A 204 21.27 3.28 -0.81
C LEU A 204 21.87 2.60 -2.02
N GLU A 205 21.67 3.15 -3.22
CA GLU A 205 22.42 2.70 -4.41
C GLU A 205 23.93 2.96 -4.25
N ALA A 206 24.32 3.79 -3.27
CA ALA A 206 25.69 4.01 -2.85
C ALA A 206 26.24 3.01 -1.80
N GLN A 207 25.45 2.05 -1.29
CA GLN A 207 25.84 1.14 -0.19
C GLN A 207 25.70 -0.37 -0.51
N PRO A 208 26.51 -1.26 0.09
CA PRO A 208 26.54 -2.69 -0.26
C PRO A 208 25.29 -3.49 0.16
N GLU A 209 24.94 -4.52 -0.62
CA GLU A 209 23.70 -5.33 -0.59
C GLU A 209 23.33 -6.03 0.74
N GLU A 210 24.21 -6.09 1.73
CA GLU A 210 24.01 -6.91 2.94
C GLU A 210 23.40 -6.18 4.15
N THR A 211 23.09 -4.89 4.04
CA THR A 211 22.69 -4.08 5.20
C THR A 211 21.16 -3.92 5.28
N ARG A 212 20.55 -4.23 6.44
CA ARG A 212 19.14 -3.86 6.71
C ARG A 212 19.04 -2.34 6.75
N VAL A 213 18.37 -1.78 5.75
CA VAL A 213 18.18 -0.33 5.65
C VAL A 213 16.96 0.09 6.43
N ARG A 214 17.16 1.02 7.36
CA ARG A 214 16.09 1.79 7.98
C ARG A 214 16.08 3.17 7.33
N ILE A 215 14.99 3.49 6.65
CA ILE A 215 14.75 4.80 6.06
C ILE A 215 14.70 5.85 7.17
N THR A 216 15.53 6.88 7.08
CA THR A 216 15.62 8.01 8.02
C THR A 216 15.35 9.31 7.26
N PRO A 217 14.25 10.04 7.50
CA PRO A 217 13.92 11.27 6.76
C PRO A 217 14.85 12.44 7.08
N PRO A 218 14.94 13.42 6.16
CA PRO A 218 15.73 14.63 6.38
C PRO A 218 15.18 15.43 7.57
N GLU A 219 16.07 16.16 8.26
CA GLU A 219 15.72 17.02 9.38
C GLU A 219 14.63 18.03 8.95
N SER A 220 13.41 17.86 9.44
CA SER A 220 12.37 18.88 9.26
C SER A 220 12.78 20.17 9.96
N PRO A 221 12.61 21.34 9.34
CA PRO A 221 12.83 22.61 10.01
C PRO A 221 11.81 22.70 11.15
N ARG A 222 12.31 22.80 12.38
CA ARG A 222 11.52 23.06 13.58
C ARG A 222 10.40 24.05 13.25
N SER A 223 9.15 23.63 13.41
CA SER A 223 8.02 24.55 13.45
C SER A 223 8.31 25.58 14.55
N ARG A 224 8.62 26.81 14.15
CA ARG A 224 8.60 27.96 15.05
C ARG A 224 7.14 28.31 15.28
N GLY A 225 6.72 28.34 16.54
CA GLY A 225 5.48 28.95 17.01
C GLY A 225 4.48 27.95 17.58
#